data_AF-A0A7J4G3Z5-F1
#
_entry.id   AF-A0A7J4G3Z5-F1
#
_cell.length_a   1.000
_cell.length_b   1.000
_cell.length_c   1.000
_cell.angle_alpha   90.00
_cell.angle_beta   90.00
_cell.angle_gamma   90.00
#
_symmetry.space_group_name_H-M   'P 1'
#
loop_
_entity.id
_entity.type
_entity.pdbx_description
1 polymer ?
#
loop_
_entity_poly.entity_id
_entity_poly.type
_entity_poly.pdbx_seq_one_letter_code
_entity_poly.pdbx_strand_id
1 'polypeptide(L)'
;MIKLWIPWERRVGVTEIRGSSFYFTLDSGEYRIDFGGDLKSIDFRPDEKWAQQRVSALYQPDGDNTIEVDIDIIVLNAREISWAGDGVVSYSIDELLSKNGVSYAVIPTILKKELMDRFGLDYKHFKHVYENSKLTVYKVTIELEG
;
A
#
# COMPACT_ATOMS: atom_id res chain seq x y z
N MET A 1 -15.87 0.96 -0.46
CA MET A 1 -14.92 1.77 0.33
C MET A 1 -13.57 1.09 0.29
N ILE A 2 -12.61 1.67 -0.42
CA ILE A 2 -11.23 1.18 -0.41
C ILE A 2 -10.46 1.97 0.67
N LYS A 3 -9.66 1.27 1.47
CA LYS A 3 -8.86 1.83 2.57
C LYS A 3 -7.38 1.61 2.29
N LEU A 4 -6.58 2.67 2.33
CA LEU A 4 -5.13 2.58 2.36
C LEU A 4 -4.62 2.96 3.76
N TRP A 5 -3.71 2.16 4.30
CA TRP A 5 -3.15 2.34 5.64
C TRP A 5 -1.71 2.81 5.54
N ILE A 6 -1.37 3.88 6.25
CA ILE A 6 0.00 4.33 6.45
C ILE A 6 0.50 3.71 7.76
N PRO A 7 1.67 3.03 7.80
CA PRO A 7 2.17 2.41 9.02
C PRO A 7 2.25 3.39 10.20
N TRP A 8 1.90 2.92 11.40
CA TRP A 8 1.75 3.72 12.62
C TRP A 8 3.05 4.38 13.10
N GLU A 9 4.19 3.76 12.79
CA GLU A 9 5.52 4.23 13.13
C GLU A 9 6.04 5.34 12.19
N ARG A 10 5.41 5.50 11.03
CA ARG A 10 5.84 6.47 10.01
C ARG A 10 5.22 7.82 10.28
N ARG A 11 6.06 8.85 10.37
CA ARG A 11 5.60 10.23 10.52
C ARG A 11 4.93 10.68 9.22
N VAL A 12 3.62 10.86 9.27
CA VAL A 12 2.88 11.55 8.21
C VAL A 12 3.19 13.04 8.34
N GLY A 13 3.84 13.59 7.31
CA GLY A 13 4.15 15.00 7.18
C GLY A 13 2.96 15.79 6.64
N VAL A 14 3.22 16.66 5.66
CA VAL A 14 2.16 17.45 5.00
C VAL A 14 1.18 16.50 4.30
N THR A 15 -0.12 16.73 4.52
CA THR A 15 -1.21 16.06 3.80
C THR A 15 -2.14 17.08 3.17
N GLU A 16 -2.64 16.77 1.98
CA GLU A 16 -3.53 17.66 1.25
C GLU A 16 -4.43 16.88 0.30
N ILE A 17 -5.72 17.22 0.24
CA ILE A 17 -6.65 16.69 -0.76
C ILE A 17 -6.84 17.76 -1.84
N ARG A 18 -6.59 17.42 -3.11
CA ARG A 18 -6.83 18.29 -4.27
C ARG A 18 -7.69 17.56 -5.28
N GLY A 19 -8.99 17.87 -5.31
CA GLY A 19 -9.94 17.18 -6.19
C GLY A 19 -10.00 15.69 -5.86
N SER A 20 -9.64 14.85 -6.83
CA SER A 20 -9.60 13.39 -6.70
C SER A 20 -8.23 12.84 -6.28
N SER A 21 -7.30 13.71 -5.88
CA SER A 21 -5.94 13.32 -5.49
C SER A 21 -5.69 13.57 -3.99
N PHE A 22 -5.01 12.64 -3.34
CA PHE A 22 -4.47 12.80 -1.99
C PHE A 22 -2.94 12.88 -2.03
N TYR A 23 -2.40 14.01 -1.59
CA TYR A 23 -0.97 14.26 -1.47
C TYR A 23 -0.55 14.03 -0.03
N PHE A 24 0.56 13.32 0.17
CA PHE A 24 1.10 13.10 1.50
C PHE A 24 2.61 12.97 1.48
N THR A 25 3.24 13.39 2.58
CA THR A 25 4.66 13.19 2.83
C THR A 25 4.86 12.11 3.87
N LEU A 26 5.77 11.18 3.61
CA LEU A 26 6.34 10.29 4.61
C LEU A 26 7.83 10.65 4.79
N ASP A 27 8.45 10.09 5.80
CA ASP A 27 9.92 10.11 5.95
C ASP A 27 10.65 9.54 4.72
N SER A 28 10.02 8.61 4.01
CA SER A 28 10.51 8.01 2.77
C SER A 28 10.33 8.85 1.51
N GLY A 29 9.64 9.99 1.58
CA GLY A 29 9.43 10.85 0.42
C GLY A 29 8.04 11.44 0.29
N GLU A 30 7.77 11.96 -0.90
CA GLU A 30 6.51 12.61 -1.26
C GLU A 30 5.71 11.72 -2.21
N TYR A 31 4.42 11.61 -1.96
CA TYR A 31 3.53 10.68 -2.62
C TYR A 31 2.22 11.36 -3.01
N ARG A 32 1.59 10.82 -4.05
CA ARG A 32 0.25 11.18 -4.49
C ARG A 32 -0.55 9.91 -4.72
N ILE A 33 -1.79 9.88 -4.27
CA ILE A 33 -2.77 8.85 -4.64
C ILE A 33 -3.83 9.53 -5.48
N ASP A 34 -4.03 9.06 -6.71
CA ASP A 34 -5.13 9.50 -7.55
C ASP A 34 -6.24 8.46 -7.46
N PHE A 35 -7.46 8.91 -7.17
CA PHE A 35 -8.66 8.08 -7.11
C PHE A 35 -9.52 8.37 -8.35
N GLY A 36 -9.79 7.36 -9.16
CA GLY A 36 -10.59 7.45 -10.39
C GLY A 36 -11.83 6.56 -10.36
N GLY A 37 -12.64 6.62 -11.41
CA GLY A 37 -13.94 5.95 -11.49
C GLY A 37 -15.08 6.76 -10.85
N ASP A 38 -16.05 6.07 -10.26
CA ASP A 38 -17.28 6.67 -9.72
C ASP A 38 -17.08 7.29 -8.32
N LEU A 39 -16.03 8.09 -8.19
CA LEU A 39 -15.61 8.71 -6.94
C LEU A 39 -16.58 9.81 -6.53
N LYS A 40 -17.12 9.68 -5.32
CA LYS A 40 -17.96 10.69 -4.68
C LYS A 40 -17.19 11.66 -3.80
N SER A 41 -16.30 11.14 -2.95
CA SER A 41 -15.55 11.95 -1.99
C SER A 41 -14.30 11.27 -1.48
N ILE A 42 -13.30 12.07 -1.11
CA ILE A 42 -12.10 11.64 -0.40
C ILE A 42 -12.09 12.29 0.97
N ASP A 43 -11.67 11.55 1.98
CA ASP A 43 -11.55 12.00 3.35
C ASP A 43 -10.25 11.48 3.97
N PHE A 44 -9.61 12.30 4.80
CA PHE A 44 -8.39 11.92 5.53
C PHE A 44 -8.60 12.19 7.02
N ARG A 45 -8.74 11.11 7.79
CA ARG A 45 -8.90 11.16 9.24
C ARG A 45 -8.37 9.89 9.88
N PRO A 46 -8.02 9.94 11.17
CA PRO A 46 -7.76 8.73 11.94
C PRO A 46 -8.90 7.71 11.82
N ASP A 47 -8.54 6.44 11.73
CA ASP A 47 -9.48 5.33 11.85
C ASP A 47 -10.12 5.31 13.25
N GLU A 48 -11.42 5.01 13.30
CA GLU A 48 -12.22 5.07 14.53
C GLU A 48 -11.84 4.00 15.56
N LYS A 49 -11.26 2.88 15.13
CA LYS A 49 -10.89 1.77 16.02
C LYS A 49 -9.45 1.90 16.53
N TRP A 50 -8.54 2.32 15.66
CA TRP A 50 -7.10 2.28 15.94
C TRP A 50 -6.44 3.66 16.04
N ALA A 51 -7.19 4.73 15.79
CA ALA A 51 -6.67 6.11 15.70
C ALA A 51 -5.51 6.28 14.69
N GLN A 52 -5.34 5.34 13.77
CA GLN A 52 -4.29 5.35 12.76
C GLN A 52 -4.72 6.22 11.57
N GLN A 53 -3.80 7.03 11.05
CA GLN A 53 -4.07 7.93 9.93
C GLN A 53 -4.51 7.15 8.69
N ARG A 54 -5.65 7.56 8.10
CA ARG A 54 -6.31 6.83 7.02
C ARG A 54 -6.88 7.79 5.99
N VAL A 55 -6.56 7.55 4.71
CA VAL A 55 -7.29 8.14 3.59
C VAL A 55 -8.40 7.19 3.15
N SER A 56 -9.60 7.72 2.94
CA SER A 56 -10.81 6.97 2.61
C SER A 56 -11.45 7.57 1.36
N ALA A 57 -11.71 6.74 0.36
CA ALA A 57 -12.46 7.12 -0.83
C ALA A 57 -13.85 6.47 -0.82
N LEU A 58 -14.88 7.29 -0.99
CA LEU A 58 -16.27 6.88 -1.12
C LEU A 58 -16.65 6.90 -2.60
N TYR A 59 -17.23 5.80 -3.06
CA TYR A 59 -17.70 5.60 -4.42
C TYR A 59 -19.21 5.43 -4.40
N GLN A 60 -19.90 5.90 -5.43
CA GLN A 60 -21.34 5.78 -5.57
C GLN A 60 -21.68 5.33 -6.99
N PRO A 61 -22.63 4.39 -7.20
CA PRO A 61 -22.93 3.91 -8.55
C PRO A 61 -23.40 5.02 -9.49
N ASP A 62 -22.93 4.97 -10.73
CA ASP A 62 -23.55 5.61 -11.89
C ASP A 62 -24.78 4.78 -12.34
N GLY A 63 -25.71 5.40 -13.07
CA GLY A 63 -27.08 5.00 -13.42
C GLY A 63 -27.39 3.52 -13.71
N ASP A 64 -26.39 2.71 -14.07
CA ASP A 64 -26.51 1.25 -14.28
C ASP A 64 -26.25 0.42 -13.02
N ASN A 65 -26.16 1.06 -11.84
CA ASN A 65 -25.91 0.42 -10.55
C ASN A 65 -24.57 -0.34 -10.49
N THR A 66 -23.63 0.05 -11.34
CA THR A 66 -22.24 -0.40 -11.35
C THR A 66 -21.35 0.63 -10.67
N ILE A 67 -20.25 0.19 -10.07
CA ILE A 67 -19.22 1.06 -9.50
C ILE A 67 -17.90 0.73 -10.17
N GLU A 68 -17.32 1.69 -10.88
CA GLU A 68 -15.94 1.67 -11.35
C GLU A 68 -15.01 2.28 -10.29
N VAL A 69 -13.87 1.64 -10.05
CA VAL A 69 -12.87 2.11 -9.09
C VAL A 69 -11.49 2.00 -9.70
N ASP A 70 -10.77 3.11 -9.72
CA ASP A 70 -9.38 3.19 -10.14
C ASP A 70 -8.53 3.86 -9.05
N ILE A 71 -7.31 3.36 -8.83
CA ILE A 71 -6.38 3.88 -7.83
C ILE A 71 -4.96 3.82 -8.38
N ASP A 72 -4.39 5.00 -8.57
CA ASP A 72 -2.97 5.15 -8.88
C ASP A 72 -2.20 5.64 -7.64
N ILE A 73 -1.07 5.00 -7.35
CA ILE A 73 -0.14 5.45 -6.31
C ILE A 73 1.15 5.92 -7.00
N ILE A 74 1.43 7.21 -6.89
CA ILE A 74 2.54 7.88 -7.55
C ILE A 74 3.56 8.32 -6.50
N VAL A 75 4.81 7.93 -6.70
CA VAL A 75 5.95 8.42 -5.93
C VAL A 75 6.46 9.68 -6.62
N LEU A 76 6.29 10.85 -6.00
CA LEU A 76 6.70 12.14 -6.56
C LEU A 76 8.19 12.39 -6.34
N ASN A 77 8.66 12.11 -5.13
CA ASN A 77 10.06 12.30 -4.77
C ASN A 77 10.45 11.27 -3.71
N ALA A 78 11.19 10.23 -4.10
CA ALA A 78 11.70 9.23 -3.17
C ALA A 78 12.91 9.78 -2.42
N ARG A 79 12.92 9.65 -1.09
CA ARG A 79 14.10 9.93 -0.26
C ARG A 79 14.78 8.61 0.07
N GLU A 80 16.11 8.64 0.12
CA GLU A 80 16.89 7.49 0.56
C GLU A 80 16.54 7.22 2.03
N ILE A 81 15.90 6.07 2.27
CA ILE A 81 15.65 5.59 3.62
C ILE A 81 16.91 4.86 4.04
N SER A 82 17.57 5.33 5.10
CA SER A 82 18.61 4.55 5.75
C SER A 82 17.96 3.33 6.41
N TRP A 83 18.00 2.19 5.71
CA TRP A 83 17.55 0.90 6.25
C TRP A 83 18.37 0.45 7.47
N ALA A 84 19.45 1.16 7.82
CA ALA A 84 20.28 0.86 8.97
C ALA A 84 19.62 1.20 10.33
N GLY A 85 18.52 1.98 10.35
CA GLY A 85 17.85 2.42 11.59
C GLY A 85 16.47 1.80 11.85
N ASP A 86 15.64 1.63 10.81
CA ASP A 86 14.23 1.25 10.94
C ASP A 86 13.92 -0.11 10.31
N GLY A 87 14.88 -1.03 10.38
CA GLY A 87 14.74 -2.35 9.81
C GLY A 87 13.51 -3.06 10.37
N VAL A 88 12.48 -3.24 9.55
CA VAL A 88 11.64 -4.45 9.65
C VAL A 88 12.58 -5.61 9.29
N VAL A 89 13.42 -5.98 10.25
CA VAL A 89 14.27 -7.16 10.17
C VAL A 89 13.37 -8.32 10.54
N SER A 90 12.70 -8.87 9.53
CA SER A 90 12.07 -10.17 9.66
C SER A 90 13.01 -11.20 9.04
N TYR A 91 13.42 -12.17 9.84
CA TYR A 91 14.30 -13.25 9.39
C TYR A 91 13.57 -14.26 8.50
N SER A 92 12.24 -14.22 8.52
CA SER A 92 11.37 -15.03 7.69
C SER A 92 10.12 -14.28 7.25
N ILE A 93 9.49 -14.84 6.21
CA ILE A 93 8.22 -14.35 5.67
C ILE A 93 7.10 -14.50 6.70
N ASP A 94 7.09 -15.61 7.44
CA ASP A 94 6.14 -15.85 8.53
C ASP A 94 6.21 -14.76 9.61
N GLU A 95 7.41 -14.31 9.95
CA GLU A 95 7.61 -13.22 10.92
C GLU A 95 7.12 -11.88 10.38
N LEU A 96 7.37 -11.58 9.10
CA LEU A 96 6.90 -10.37 8.44
C LEU A 96 5.37 -10.31 8.43
N LEU A 97 4.73 -11.43 8.10
CA LEU A 97 3.28 -11.55 7.94
C LEU A 97 2.53 -11.59 9.28
N SER A 98 3.01 -12.37 10.24
CA SER A 98 2.37 -12.53 11.56
C SER A 98 2.45 -11.27 12.43
N LYS A 99 3.55 -10.52 12.36
CA LYS A 99 3.75 -9.32 13.19
C LYS A 99 3.11 -8.06 12.61
N ASN A 100 3.03 -7.95 11.28
CA ASN A 100 2.67 -6.69 10.63
C ASN A 100 1.32 -6.72 9.89
N GLY A 101 0.62 -7.86 9.85
CA GLY A 101 -0.75 -7.93 9.31
C GLY A 101 -0.86 -7.48 7.85
N VAL A 102 0.12 -7.84 7.02
CA VAL A 102 0.26 -7.35 5.64
C VAL A 102 -0.70 -8.07 4.70
N SER A 103 -1.45 -7.31 3.88
CA SER A 103 -2.35 -7.89 2.85
C SER A 103 -1.72 -7.96 1.45
N TYR A 104 -0.75 -7.09 1.17
CA TYR A 104 -0.06 -7.00 -0.11
C TYR A 104 1.41 -6.64 0.09
N ALA A 105 2.31 -7.27 -0.66
CA ALA A 105 3.71 -6.89 -0.76
C ALA A 105 4.00 -6.39 -2.16
N VAL A 106 4.66 -5.23 -2.26
CA VAL A 106 5.10 -4.63 -3.53
C VAL A 106 6.61 -4.68 -3.59
N ILE A 107 7.15 -5.35 -4.60
CA ILE A 107 8.58 -5.61 -4.74
C ILE A 107 9.04 -5.03 -6.07
N PRO A 108 10.11 -4.21 -6.09
CA PRO A 108 10.72 -3.78 -7.35
C PRO A 108 11.17 -4.98 -8.20
N THR A 109 10.76 -5.02 -9.47
CA THR A 109 11.05 -6.14 -10.38
C THR A 109 12.56 -6.32 -10.61
N ILE A 110 13.36 -5.26 -10.42
CA ILE A 110 14.82 -5.35 -10.47
C ILE A 110 15.39 -6.31 -9.40
N LEU A 111 14.80 -6.33 -8.20
CA LEU A 111 15.23 -7.23 -7.13
C LEU A 111 14.97 -8.70 -7.47
N LYS A 112 13.90 -8.99 -8.24
CA LYS A 112 13.64 -10.34 -8.79
C LYS A 112 14.67 -10.73 -9.85
N LYS A 113 14.97 -9.80 -10.78
CA LYS A 113 15.96 -10.03 -11.85
C LYS A 113 17.36 -10.30 -11.30
N GLU A 114 17.70 -9.65 -10.20
CA GLU A 114 18.98 -9.82 -9.51
C GLU A 114 18.98 -10.98 -8.51
N LEU A 115 17.90 -11.78 -8.45
CA LEU A 115 17.73 -12.91 -7.51
C LEU A 115 17.85 -12.50 -6.02
N MET A 116 17.61 -11.23 -5.73
CA MET A 116 17.62 -10.66 -4.38
C MET A 116 16.23 -10.71 -3.74
N ASP A 117 15.17 -10.90 -4.53
CA ASP A 117 13.82 -11.15 -4.04
C ASP A 117 13.66 -12.59 -3.54
N ARG A 118 13.81 -12.78 -2.22
CA ARG A 118 13.55 -14.05 -1.55
C ARG A 118 12.05 -14.28 -1.27
N PHE A 119 11.20 -13.27 -1.43
CA PHE A 119 9.76 -13.31 -1.15
C PHE A 119 8.97 -13.88 -2.32
N GLY A 120 9.37 -13.54 -3.55
CA GLY A 120 8.68 -13.98 -4.76
C GLY A 120 8.69 -15.48 -5.03
N LEU A 121 9.45 -16.26 -4.26
CA LEU A 121 9.52 -17.73 -4.33
C LEU A 121 8.61 -18.42 -3.30
N ASP A 122 8.09 -17.69 -2.31
CA ASP A 122 7.27 -18.26 -1.24
C ASP A 122 5.78 -18.26 -1.60
N TYR A 123 5.46 -19.05 -2.63
CA TYR A 123 4.12 -19.10 -3.24
C TYR A 123 3.00 -19.49 -2.29
N LYS A 124 3.30 -20.19 -1.18
CA LYS A 124 2.30 -20.52 -0.14
C LYS A 124 1.76 -19.25 0.53
N HIS A 125 2.59 -18.23 0.67
CA HIS A 125 2.21 -16.95 1.29
C HIS A 125 1.94 -15.87 0.27
N PHE A 126 2.61 -15.89 -0.88
CA PHE A 126 2.53 -14.83 -1.85
C PHE A 126 2.00 -15.33 -3.19
N LYS A 127 0.77 -14.95 -3.49
CA LYS A 127 0.20 -15.13 -4.82
C LYS A 127 0.55 -13.91 -5.66
N HIS A 128 1.34 -14.11 -6.71
CA HIS A 128 1.59 -13.08 -7.70
C HIS A 128 0.27 -12.63 -8.35
N VAL A 129 -0.01 -11.33 -8.31
CA VAL A 129 -1.27 -10.77 -8.87
C VAL A 129 -1.04 -9.78 -10.00
N TYR A 130 0.12 -9.11 -10.05
CA TYR A 130 0.44 -8.14 -11.08
C TYR A 130 1.96 -7.91 -11.19
N GLU A 131 2.50 -7.84 -12.41
CA GLU A 131 3.90 -7.47 -12.66
C GLU A 131 4.02 -6.61 -13.91
N ASN A 132 4.86 -5.59 -13.83
CA ASN A 132 5.32 -4.82 -14.96
C ASN A 132 6.86 -4.68 -14.93
N SER A 133 7.43 -3.80 -15.77
CA SER A 133 8.88 -3.63 -15.86
C SER A 133 9.54 -3.04 -14.59
N LYS A 134 8.74 -2.46 -13.68
CA LYS A 134 9.21 -1.73 -12.49
C LYS A 134 8.84 -2.43 -11.19
N LEU A 135 7.61 -2.93 -11.07
CA LEU A 135 7.07 -3.48 -9.83
C LEU A 135 6.38 -4.83 -10.05
N THR A 136 6.46 -5.66 -9.01
CA THR A 136 5.72 -6.91 -8.85
C THR A 136 4.88 -6.80 -7.58
N VAL A 137 3.59 -7.06 -7.68
CA VAL A 137 2.64 -7.05 -6.56
C VAL A 137 2.26 -8.49 -6.22
N TYR A 138 2.46 -8.83 -4.96
CA TYR A 138 2.06 -10.09 -4.37
C TYR A 138 0.90 -9.88 -3.41
N LYS A 139 -0.17 -10.64 -3.58
CA LYS A 139 -1.21 -10.78 -2.57
C LYS A 139 -0.73 -11.75 -1.50
N VAL A 140 -0.85 -11.36 -0.24
CA VAL A 140 -0.58 -12.24 0.89
C VAL A 140 -1.77 -13.17 1.10
N THR A 141 -1.50 -14.47 1.20
CA THR A 141 -2.47 -15.50 1.59
C THR A 141 -2.19 -15.85 3.04
N ILE A 142 -3.15 -15.57 3.92
CA ILE A 142 -3.10 -15.96 5.34
C ILE A 142 -4.02 -17.17 5.47
N GLU A 143 -3.45 -18.35 5.69
CA GLU A 143 -4.23 -19.50 6.16
C GLU A 143 -4.56 -19.25 7.64
N LEU A 144 -5.84 -19.07 7.94
CA LEU A 144 -6.31 -19.06 9.31
C LEU A 144 -6.39 -20.52 9.76
N GLU A 145 -5.53 -20.94 10.67
CA GLU A 145 -5.72 -22.21 11.38
C GLU A 145 -7.06 -22.13 12.14
N GLY A 146 -7.96 -23.08 11.83
CA GLY A 146 -9.28 -23.21 12.44
C GLY A 146 -9.28 -24.07 13.68
#